data_AF-A0A2V3IAD4-F1
#
_entry.id   AF-A0A2V3IAD4-F1
#
_cell.length_a   1.000
_cell.length_b   1.000
_cell.length_c   1.000
_cell.angle_alpha   90.00
_cell.angle_beta   90.00
_cell.angle_gamma   90.00
#
_symmetry.space_group_name_H-M   'P 1'
#
loop_
_entity.id
_entity.type
_entity.pdbx_description
1 polymer ?
#
loop_
_entity_poly.entity_id
_entity_poly.type
_entity_poly.pdbx_seq_one_letter_code
_entity_poly.pdbx_strand_id
1 'polypeptide(L)'
;MEMHDSKKHALTFLVAFVAAGLVIGTVIFPFWNLIRADVYEDVEILLNERGKCYVDTSDNIPKTIDNCNHSIGDVVTIKFGEGLAYAEIVNP
;
A
#
# COMPACT_ATOMS: atom_id res chain seq x y z
N MET A 1 1.27 -46.90 -14.75
CA MET A 1 2.58 -46.38 -15.17
C MET A 1 3.36 -46.07 -13.90
N GLU A 2 4.36 -46.87 -13.56
CA GLU A 2 5.26 -46.56 -12.44
C GLU A 2 6.21 -45.44 -12.86
N MET A 3 6.29 -44.39 -12.04
CA MET A 3 7.24 -43.31 -12.27
C MET A 3 8.63 -43.75 -11.82
N HIS A 4 9.65 -43.54 -12.66
CA HIS A 4 11.05 -43.74 -12.30
C HIS A 4 11.39 -42.94 -11.02
N ASP A 5 12.11 -43.57 -10.09
CA ASP A 5 12.28 -43.09 -8.72
C ASP A 5 12.87 -41.66 -8.65
N SER A 6 13.76 -41.31 -9.59
CA SER A 6 14.30 -39.95 -9.70
C SER A 6 13.24 -38.89 -10.01
N LYS A 7 12.23 -39.21 -10.81
CA LYS A 7 11.13 -38.29 -11.13
C LYS A 7 10.21 -38.11 -9.93
N LYS A 8 10.00 -39.16 -9.14
CA LYS A 8 9.21 -39.11 -7.91
C LYS A 8 9.88 -38.21 -6.86
N HIS A 9 11.19 -38.35 -6.66
CA HIS A 9 11.94 -37.51 -5.74
C HIS A 9 12.01 -36.05 -6.21
N ALA A 10 12.25 -35.82 -7.50
CA ALA A 10 12.25 -34.46 -8.07
C ALA A 10 10.89 -33.78 -7.90
N LEU A 11 9.78 -34.50 -8.18
CA LEU A 11 8.43 -33.99 -7.98
C LEU A 11 8.15 -33.67 -6.50
N THR A 12 8.55 -34.58 -5.60
CA THR A 12 8.36 -34.40 -4.16
C THR A 12 9.13 -33.19 -3.65
N PHE A 13 10.39 -33.01 -4.08
CA PHE A 13 11.19 -31.84 -3.72
C PHE A 13 10.55 -30.54 -4.20
N LEU A 14 10.05 -30.50 -5.44
CA LEU A 14 9.41 -29.30 -5.99
C LEU A 14 8.15 -28.94 -5.19
N VAL A 15 7.30 -29.93 -4.87
CA VAL A 15 6.09 -29.71 -4.06
C VAL A 15 6.46 -29.20 -2.67
N ALA A 16 7.45 -29.82 -2.01
CA ALA A 16 7.92 -29.38 -0.70
C ALA A 16 8.50 -27.97 -0.74
N PHE A 17 9.26 -27.62 -1.79
CA PHE A 17 9.85 -26.30 -1.97
C PHE A 17 8.79 -25.21 -2.15
N VAL A 18 7.78 -25.46 -2.99
CA VAL A 18 6.66 -24.53 -3.19
C VAL A 18 5.86 -24.38 -1.89
N ALA A 19 5.55 -25.48 -1.21
CA ALA A 19 4.82 -25.46 0.06
C ALA A 19 5.59 -24.65 1.13
N ALA A 20 6.89 -24.88 1.27
CA ALA A 20 7.75 -24.12 2.18
C ALA A 20 7.77 -22.63 1.82
N GLY A 21 7.89 -22.29 0.54
CA GLY A 21 7.84 -20.90 0.06
C GLY A 21 6.52 -20.20 0.42
N LEU A 22 5.39 -20.89 0.28
CA LEU A 22 4.08 -20.34 0.66
C LEU A 22 3.97 -20.12 2.17
N VAL A 23 4.41 -21.09 2.99
CA VAL A 23 4.39 -20.94 4.46
C VAL A 23 5.27 -19.78 4.90
N ILE A 24 6.48 -19.67 4.36
CA ILE A 24 7.37 -18.54 4.67
C ILE A 24 6.72 -17.22 4.23
N GLY A 25 6.20 -17.14 3.01
CA GLY A 25 5.63 -15.92 2.45
C GLY A 25 4.26 -15.51 3.02
N THR A 26 3.57 -16.37 3.77
CA THR A 26 2.23 -16.05 4.32
C THR A 26 2.17 -16.09 5.84
N VAL A 27 2.99 -16.92 6.50
CA VAL A 27 2.95 -17.12 7.96
C VAL A 27 4.12 -16.44 8.64
N ILE A 28 5.36 -16.69 8.17
CA ILE A 28 6.57 -16.17 8.83
C ILE A 28 6.81 -14.71 8.43
N PHE A 29 6.73 -14.43 7.14
CA PHE A 29 6.84 -13.09 6.57
C PHE A 29 5.71 -12.91 5.55
N PRO A 30 4.51 -12.52 6.02
CA PRO A 30 3.39 -12.27 5.13
C PRO A 30 3.75 -11.14 4.17
N PHE A 31 3.84 -11.43 2.87
CA PHE A 31 4.17 -10.41 1.87
C PHE A 31 3.16 -9.24 1.87
N TRP A 32 1.96 -9.45 2.41
CA TRP A 32 0.97 -8.40 2.67
C TRP A 32 1.51 -7.27 3.54
N ASN A 33 2.44 -7.55 4.45
CA ASN A 33 3.06 -6.53 5.31
C ASN A 33 4.02 -5.59 4.54
N LEU A 34 4.40 -5.96 3.31
CA LEU A 34 5.19 -5.09 2.42
C LEU A 34 4.32 -4.15 1.59
N ILE A 35 3.02 -4.42 1.47
CA ILE A 35 2.11 -3.63 0.67
C ILE A 35 1.33 -2.72 1.62
N ARG A 36 1.64 -1.42 1.59
CA ARG A 36 0.95 -0.41 2.39
C ARG A 36 -0.51 -0.29 1.93
N ALA A 37 -1.43 -0.13 2.86
CA ALA A 37 -2.83 0.14 2.54
C ALA A 37 -2.98 1.58 2.01
N ASP A 38 -3.67 1.71 0.87
CA ASP A 38 -4.11 3.00 0.35
C ASP A 38 -5.45 3.37 1.01
N VAL A 39 -5.50 4.56 1.61
CA VAL A 39 -6.66 5.14 2.30
C VAL A 39 -7.23 6.27 1.46
N TYR A 40 -8.56 6.37 1.42
CA TYR A 40 -9.30 7.43 0.76
C TYR A 40 -10.10 8.20 1.79
N GLU A 41 -9.90 9.51 1.88
CA GLU A 41 -10.52 10.36 2.88
C GLU A 41 -10.90 11.72 2.27
N ASP A 42 -12.06 12.24 2.66
CA ASP A 42 -12.49 13.60 2.33
C ASP A 42 -11.97 14.55 3.41
N VAL A 43 -11.11 15.47 3.02
CA VAL A 43 -10.41 16.37 3.96
C VAL A 43 -10.54 17.82 3.52
N GLU A 44 -10.53 18.72 4.50
CA GLU A 44 -10.50 20.15 4.28
C GLU A 44 -9.06 20.65 4.15
N ILE A 45 -8.80 21.54 3.19
CA ILE A 45 -7.49 22.16 3.01
C ILE A 45 -7.27 23.22 4.08
N LEU A 46 -6.28 22.99 4.94
CA LEU A 46 -5.95 23.86 6.07
C LEU A 46 -5.00 24.99 5.65
N LEU A 47 -4.09 24.69 4.73
CA LEU A 47 -3.08 25.63 4.27
C LEU A 47 -2.76 25.37 2.80
N ASN A 48 -2.63 26.45 2.02
CA ASN A 48 -2.06 26.43 0.68
C ASN A 48 -0.91 27.45 0.63
N GLU A 49 0.33 26.96 0.52
CA GLU A 49 1.51 27.79 0.37
C GLU A 49 2.40 27.28 -0.76
N ARG A 50 2.84 28.20 -1.64
CA ARG A 50 3.84 27.92 -2.69
C ARG A 50 3.47 26.73 -3.59
N GLY A 51 2.17 26.52 -3.84
CA GLY A 51 1.66 25.42 -4.66
C GLY A 51 1.63 24.07 -3.94
N LYS A 52 1.77 24.04 -2.61
CA LYS A 52 1.61 22.86 -1.76
C LYS A 52 0.44 23.07 -0.81
N CYS A 53 -0.44 22.07 -0.74
CA CYS A 53 -1.52 22.04 0.23
C CYS A 53 -1.18 21.13 1.41
N TYR A 54 -1.64 21.52 2.59
CA TYR A 54 -1.53 20.74 3.81
C TYR A 54 -2.91 20.41 4.33
N VAL A 55 -3.11 19.14 4.65
CA VAL A 55 -4.38 18.58 5.12
C VAL A 55 -4.12 17.68 6.30
N ASP A 56 -5.03 17.69 7.28
CA ASP A 56 -5.02 16.73 8.36
C ASP A 56 -5.83 15.49 7.97
N THR A 57 -5.34 14.32 8.38
CA THR A 57 -5.97 13.03 8.10
C THR A 57 -6.20 12.27 9.40
N SER A 58 -7.07 11.26 9.33
CA SER A 58 -7.42 10.42 10.47
C SER A 58 -6.23 9.72 11.16
N ASP A 59 -5.09 9.57 10.48
CA ASP A 59 -3.87 8.99 11.04
C ASP A 59 -3.02 9.96 11.89
N ASN A 60 -3.49 11.20 12.11
CA ASN A 60 -2.82 12.27 12.85
C ASN A 60 -1.45 12.68 12.30
N ILE A 61 -1.17 12.37 11.03
CA ILE A 61 0.03 12.82 10.33
C ILE A 61 -0.42 13.77 9.21
N PRO A 62 -0.08 15.07 9.27
CA PRO A 62 -0.41 16.02 8.21
C PRO A 62 0.15 15.57 6.87
N LYS A 63 -0.69 15.60 5.83
CA LYS A 63 -0.30 15.23 4.46
C LYS A 63 0.01 16.47 3.65
N THR A 64 1.03 16.36 2.83
CA THR A 64 1.40 17.36 1.83
C THR A 64 0.92 16.89 0.45
N ILE A 65 0.26 17.78 -0.27
CA ILE A 65 -0.19 17.59 -1.66
C ILE A 65 0.57 18.58 -2.53
N ASP A 66 1.33 18.08 -3.51
CA ASP A 66 2.04 18.93 -4.46
C ASP A 66 1.11 19.38 -5.61
N ASN A 67 1.38 20.58 -6.16
CA ASN A 67 0.64 21.17 -7.28
C ASN A 67 -0.86 21.34 -7.00
N CYS A 68 -1.18 21.83 -5.80
CA CYS A 68 -2.54 22.04 -5.35
C CYS A 68 -3.05 23.45 -5.72
N ASN A 69 -4.12 23.50 -6.51
CA ASN A 69 -4.79 24.74 -6.97
C ASN A 69 -6.08 25.06 -6.19
N HIS A 70 -6.34 24.36 -5.10
CA HIS A 70 -7.53 24.54 -4.27
C HIS A 70 -7.31 25.60 -3.19
N SER A 71 -8.39 26.22 -2.75
CA SER A 71 -8.36 27.26 -1.71
C SER A 71 -8.40 26.64 -0.32
N ILE A 72 -7.93 27.39 0.67
CA ILE A 72 -8.12 27.04 2.09
C ILE A 72 -9.62 26.94 2.36
N GLY A 73 -10.06 25.85 2.97
CA GLY A 73 -11.47 25.54 3.24
C GLY A 73 -12.17 24.68 2.19
N ASP A 74 -11.52 24.37 1.06
CA ASP A 74 -12.06 23.43 0.08
C ASP A 74 -11.99 21.99 0.62
N VAL A 75 -13.05 21.21 0.40
CA VAL A 75 -13.11 19.78 0.73
C VAL A 75 -12.74 18.97 -0.51
N VAL A 76 -11.70 18.15 -0.40
CA VAL A 76 -11.19 17.32 -1.51
C VAL A 76 -11.05 15.88 -1.07
N THR A 77 -11.30 14.95 -2.00
CA THR A 77 -11.02 13.52 -1.77
C THR A 77 -9.56 13.23 -2.07
N ILE A 78 -8.82 12.84 -1.05
CA ILE A 78 -7.42 12.49 -1.16
C ILE A 78 -7.21 10.98 -1.06
N LYS A 79 -6.15 10.51 -1.71
CA LYS A 79 -5.59 9.17 -1.59
C LYS A 79 -4.22 9.28 -0.93
N PHE A 80 -3.99 8.52 0.13
CA PHE A 80 -2.69 8.44 0.78
C PHE A 80 -2.39 7.03 1.31
N GLY A 81 -1.12 6.70 1.44
CA GLY A 81 -0.71 5.48 2.14
C GLY A 81 -0.69 5.71 3.64
N GLU A 82 -1.33 4.84 4.42
CA GLU A 82 -1.38 4.93 5.89
C GLU A 82 0.03 5.11 6.48
N GLY A 83 0.28 6.17 7.24
CA GLY A 83 1.61 6.46 7.83
C GLY A 83 2.62 7.11 6.87
N LEU A 84 2.20 7.64 5.71
CA LEU A 84 2.99 8.53 4.86
C LEU A 84 2.58 9.99 5.09
N ALA A 85 3.48 10.94 4.81
CA ALA A 85 3.19 12.38 4.87
C ALA A 85 2.78 12.97 3.51
N TYR A 86 2.47 12.13 2.53
CA TYR A 86 2.16 12.54 1.15
C TYR A 86 0.79 12.00 0.74
N ALA A 87 0.05 12.82 0.00
CA ALA A 87 -1.26 12.47 -0.54
C ALA A 87 -1.46 13.03 -1.94
N GLU A 88 -2.33 12.39 -2.72
CA GLU A 88 -2.75 12.81 -4.05
C GLU A 88 -4.25 13.03 -4.10
N ILE A 89 -4.71 14.03 -4.84
CA ILE A 89 -6.15 14.27 -5.05
C ILE A 89 -6.64 13.33 -6.16
N VAL A 90 -7.68 12.55 -5.86
CA VAL A 90 -8.19 11.51 -6.78
C VAL A 90 -9.52 11.86 -7.43
N ASN A 91 -10.27 12.82 -6.88
CA ASN A 91 -11.44 13.40 -7.52
C ASN A 91 -11.29 14.93 -7.62
N PRO A 92 -11.41 15.53 -8.81
CA PRO A 92 -11.53 16.98 -8.97
C PRO A 92 -12.89 17.51 -8.51
#